data_AF-A0A7S1V444-F1
#
_entry.id   AF-A0A7S1V444-F1
#
_cell.length_a   1.000
_cell.length_b   1.000
_cell.length_c   1.000
_cell.angle_alpha   90.00
_cell.angle_beta   90.00
_cell.angle_gamma   90.00
#
_symmetry.space_group_name_H-M   'P 1'
#
loop_
_entity.id
_entity.type
_entity.pdbx_description
1 polymer ?
#
loop_
_entity_poly.entity_id
_entity_poly.type
_entity_poly.pdbx_seq_one_letter_code
_entity_poly.pdbx_strand_id
1 'polypeptide(L)'
;MVDTPSEFDFIILGTCHATSILAGALSRAGFDVLTVDGAAHYGGASASLSPVELDQLLATQHDQVYQEATPGEVPLCSDHVLGRSERDVLASTGVAPPRTCVDLQPKLLLANCEYISTLIRGGLHRYIEYKNLEEILRAQPGEGADNGYARVPSGRADIFKDRSLSLGQKRCLMKLVKVLGSLVPRAEDGTGFRPVDREALRTVAGDADSFDAFLSSFGLDDDVRLLLRHSVAFETAGLDGETNSDTVACLARLVACIRSTGVYGPQPFLVPLYGAGEYAQAWCRLGAVYGGVFILREQPTRLLVQTNAESGKEEAVGVAVAGGARYTARRAVIAAET
;
A
#
# COMPACT_ATOMS: atom_id res chain seq x y z
N MET A 1 -4.33 34.42 -12.30
CA MET A 1 -4.58 33.80 -10.98
C MET A 1 -6.07 33.59 -10.88
N VAL A 2 -6.51 32.34 -10.70
CA VAL A 2 -7.90 32.05 -10.32
C VAL A 2 -8.06 32.51 -8.86
N ASP A 3 -9.14 33.21 -8.55
CA ASP A 3 -9.41 33.69 -7.20
C ASP A 3 -9.83 32.49 -6.34
N THR A 4 -8.92 32.01 -5.48
CA THR A 4 -9.20 30.86 -4.61
C THR A 4 -10.05 31.32 -3.43
N PRO A 5 -11.19 30.67 -3.14
CA PRO A 5 -12.00 30.98 -1.96
C PRO A 5 -11.15 30.95 -0.68
N SER A 6 -11.48 31.81 0.29
CA SER A 6 -10.79 31.83 1.58
C SER A 6 -11.41 30.89 2.62
N GLU A 7 -12.64 30.41 2.39
CA GLU A 7 -13.41 29.57 3.32
C GLU A 7 -13.83 28.25 2.67
N PHE A 8 -13.64 27.14 3.39
CA PHE A 8 -13.95 25.78 2.97
C PHE A 8 -14.68 25.01 4.08
N ASP A 9 -15.36 23.90 3.76
CA ASP A 9 -15.84 22.98 4.80
C ASP A 9 -14.67 22.21 5.43
N PHE A 10 -13.75 21.73 4.60
CA PHE A 10 -12.59 20.94 5.02
C PHE A 10 -11.29 21.43 4.38
N ILE A 11 -10.25 21.50 5.21
CA ILE A 11 -8.86 21.62 4.74
C ILE A 11 -8.15 20.30 5.00
N ILE A 12 -7.45 19.78 4.01
CA ILE A 12 -6.66 18.54 4.08
C ILE A 12 -5.21 18.87 3.78
N LEU A 13 -4.31 18.48 4.68
CA LEU A 13 -2.86 18.68 4.51
C LEU A 13 -2.21 17.39 4.01
N GLY A 14 -1.55 17.47 2.87
CA GLY A 14 -0.88 16.37 2.18
C GLY A 14 -1.80 15.55 1.26
N THR A 15 -1.19 14.92 0.27
CA THR A 15 -1.87 14.10 -0.75
C THR A 15 -1.50 12.63 -0.67
N CYS A 16 -1.18 12.14 0.53
CA CYS A 16 -0.92 10.72 0.74
C CYS A 16 -2.16 9.86 0.43
N HIS A 17 -1.97 8.54 0.38
CA HIS A 17 -3.06 7.61 0.02
C HIS A 17 -4.31 7.79 0.92
N ALA A 18 -4.13 7.98 2.23
CA ALA A 18 -5.26 8.16 3.15
C ALA A 18 -5.96 9.52 2.95
N THR A 19 -5.21 10.62 2.85
CA THR A 19 -5.79 11.97 2.72
C THR A 19 -6.44 12.19 1.38
N SER A 20 -5.88 11.62 0.31
CA SER A 20 -6.49 11.66 -1.02
C SER A 20 -7.84 10.93 -1.06
N ILE A 21 -7.97 9.74 -0.45
CA ILE A 21 -9.28 9.05 -0.29
C ILE A 21 -10.28 9.97 0.41
N LEU A 22 -9.88 10.56 1.54
CA LEU A 22 -10.74 11.43 2.33
C LEU A 22 -11.18 12.66 1.51
N ALA A 23 -10.24 13.31 0.83
CA ALA A 23 -10.51 14.46 -0.04
C ALA A 23 -11.51 14.11 -1.14
N GLY A 24 -11.26 13.02 -1.86
CA GLY A 24 -12.13 12.55 -2.93
C GLY A 24 -13.54 12.17 -2.43
N ALA A 25 -13.63 11.53 -1.26
CA ALA A 25 -14.90 11.15 -0.66
C ALA A 25 -15.72 12.37 -0.18
N LEU A 26 -15.08 13.34 0.48
CA LEU A 26 -15.73 14.55 0.96
C LEU A 26 -16.21 15.44 -0.19
N SER A 27 -15.38 15.69 -1.20
CA SER A 27 -15.81 16.45 -2.39
C SER A 27 -16.98 15.76 -3.09
N ARG A 28 -16.94 14.43 -3.24
CA ARG A 28 -18.06 13.68 -3.82
C ARG A 28 -19.34 13.75 -2.99
N ALA A 29 -19.23 13.90 -1.67
CA ALA A 29 -20.37 14.12 -0.79
C ALA A 29 -20.93 15.56 -0.89
N GLY A 30 -20.28 16.45 -1.65
CA GLY A 30 -20.74 17.81 -1.91
C GLY A 30 -20.15 18.87 -0.97
N PHE A 31 -19.10 18.54 -0.23
CA PHE A 31 -18.40 19.50 0.64
C PHE A 31 -17.35 20.30 -0.14
N ASP A 32 -17.14 21.55 0.28
CA ASP A 32 -16.05 22.38 -0.22
C ASP A 32 -14.73 21.96 0.44
N VAL A 33 -13.82 21.38 -0.34
CA VAL A 33 -12.56 20.80 0.17
C VAL A 33 -11.36 21.52 -0.45
N LEU A 34 -10.45 21.99 0.39
CA LEU A 34 -9.11 22.43 0.00
C LEU A 34 -8.08 21.39 0.43
N THR A 35 -7.28 20.89 -0.51
CA THR A 35 -6.11 20.04 -0.22
C THR A 35 -4.83 20.81 -0.53
N VAL A 36 -3.91 20.88 0.42
CA VAL A 36 -2.63 21.59 0.29
C VAL A 36 -1.48 20.64 0.56
N ASP A 37 -0.49 20.63 -0.32
CA ASP A 37 0.72 19.81 -0.19
C ASP A 37 1.97 20.65 -0.49
N GLY A 38 2.99 20.49 0.35
CA GLY A 38 4.30 21.12 0.14
C GLY A 38 5.08 20.49 -1.00
N ALA A 39 4.83 19.21 -1.31
CA ALA A 39 5.53 18.48 -2.35
C ALA A 39 5.15 18.97 -3.76
N ALA A 40 6.06 18.75 -4.71
CA ALA A 40 5.82 19.02 -6.13
C ALA A 40 5.04 17.90 -6.85
N HIS A 41 4.84 16.78 -6.17
CA HIS A 41 4.19 15.56 -6.66
C HIS A 41 3.06 15.14 -5.72
N TYR A 42 2.16 14.28 -6.20
CA TYR A 42 1.12 13.66 -5.38
C TYR A 42 1.64 12.40 -4.68
N GLY A 43 1.01 12.03 -3.56
CA GLY A 43 1.14 10.69 -2.97
C GLY A 43 1.91 10.63 -1.66
N GLY A 44 2.61 11.71 -1.27
CA GLY A 44 3.42 11.76 -0.04
C GLY A 44 4.33 10.52 0.09
N ALA A 45 4.33 9.87 1.26
CA ALA A 45 5.09 8.63 1.49
C ALA A 45 4.69 7.43 0.58
N SER A 46 3.55 7.50 -0.12
CA SER A 46 3.11 6.49 -1.09
C SER A 46 3.29 6.95 -2.55
N ALA A 47 4.09 7.99 -2.81
CA ALA A 47 4.33 8.47 -4.17
C ALA A 47 5.10 7.45 -5.02
N SER A 48 4.87 7.53 -6.33
CA SER A 48 5.67 6.86 -7.35
C SER A 48 6.43 7.93 -8.11
N LEU A 49 7.76 7.93 -8.00
CA LEU A 49 8.60 9.01 -8.50
C LEU A 49 9.37 8.58 -9.74
N SER A 50 9.52 9.48 -10.70
CA SER A 50 10.55 9.30 -11.74
C SER A 50 11.95 9.37 -11.11
N PRO A 51 12.99 8.82 -11.77
CA PRO A 51 14.37 8.94 -11.27
C PRO A 51 14.78 10.39 -10.99
N VAL A 52 14.30 11.35 -11.80
CA VAL A 52 14.58 12.77 -11.62
C VAL A 52 13.95 13.33 -10.33
N GLU A 53 12.70 12.94 -10.04
CA GLU A 53 12.00 13.38 -8.82
C GLU A 53 12.57 12.69 -7.57
N LEU A 54 12.97 11.42 -7.69
CA LEU A 54 13.63 10.69 -6.61
C LEU A 54 14.98 11.32 -6.26
N ASP A 55 15.80 11.63 -7.26
CA ASP A 55 17.07 12.35 -7.12
C ASP A 55 16.89 13.72 -6.42
N GLN A 56 15.87 14.48 -6.81
CA GLN A 56 15.53 15.75 -6.14
C GLN A 56 15.10 15.55 -4.68
N LEU A 57 14.31 14.52 -4.38
CA LEU A 57 13.89 14.18 -3.02
C LEU A 57 15.10 13.83 -2.16
N LEU A 58 15.97 12.94 -2.67
CA LEU A 58 17.19 12.51 -1.98
C LEU A 58 18.15 13.68 -1.75
N ALA A 59 18.35 14.57 -2.73
CA ALA A 59 19.17 15.77 -2.56
C ALA A 59 18.63 16.70 -1.45
N THR A 60 17.31 16.87 -1.37
CA THR A 60 16.68 17.69 -0.33
C THR A 60 16.88 17.09 1.07
N GLN A 61 16.72 15.76 1.20
CA GLN A 61 16.98 15.05 2.47
C GLN A 61 18.46 15.06 2.85
N HIS A 62 19.34 14.92 1.84
CA HIS A 62 20.78 14.95 2.01
C HIS A 62 21.26 16.28 2.61
N ASP A 63 20.80 17.40 2.08
CA ASP A 63 21.15 18.73 2.60
C ASP A 63 20.74 18.90 4.07
N GLN A 64 19.62 18.30 4.49
CA GLN A 64 19.20 18.30 5.90
C GLN A 64 20.12 17.43 6.77
N VAL A 65 20.40 16.19 6.35
CA VAL A 65 21.26 15.27 7.11
C VAL A 65 22.69 15.80 7.22
N TYR A 66 23.23 16.45 6.19
CA TYR A 66 24.54 17.08 6.24
C TYR A 66 24.61 18.28 7.19
N GLN A 67 23.53 19.06 7.32
CA GLN A 67 23.48 20.14 8.32
C GLN A 67 23.49 19.61 9.76
N GLU A 68 23.08 18.36 9.96
CA GLU A 68 23.03 17.69 11.27
C GLU A 68 24.22 16.75 11.51
N ALA A 69 25.09 16.52 10.52
CA ALA A 69 26.20 15.58 10.62
C ALA A 69 27.33 16.09 11.54
N THR A 70 27.91 15.17 12.31
CA THR A 70 29.09 15.45 13.14
C THR A 70 30.29 15.85 12.26
N PRO A 71 31.08 16.87 12.62
CA PRO A 71 32.30 17.19 11.89
C PRO A 71 33.24 15.98 11.78
N GLY A 72 33.52 15.56 10.54
CA GLY A 72 34.38 14.40 10.24
C GLY A 72 33.63 13.11 9.87
N GLU A 73 32.30 13.10 9.96
CA GLU A 73 31.44 12.01 9.49
C GLU A 73 30.79 12.38 8.16
N VAL A 74 30.69 11.41 7.25
CA VAL A 74 30.01 11.57 5.96
C VAL A 74 28.83 10.59 5.94
N PRO A 75 27.58 11.06 5.83
CA PRO A 75 26.42 10.20 5.65
C PRO A 75 26.62 9.27 4.45
N LEU A 76 26.21 8.01 4.59
CA LEU A 76 26.15 7.07 3.46
C LEU A 76 25.05 7.51 2.49
N CYS A 77 25.40 8.34 1.51
CA CYS A 77 24.55 8.73 0.40
C CYS A 77 25.21 8.32 -0.94
N SER A 78 24.40 8.04 -1.97
CA SER A 78 24.88 7.52 -3.26
C SER A 78 25.94 8.39 -3.92
N ASP A 79 25.85 9.70 -3.74
CA ASP A 79 26.65 10.66 -4.49
C ASP A 79 28.11 10.71 -4.01
N HIS A 80 28.36 10.41 -2.73
CA HIS A 80 29.73 10.32 -2.20
C HIS A 80 30.39 8.95 -2.47
N VAL A 81 29.60 7.88 -2.58
CA VAL A 81 30.15 6.52 -2.82
C VAL A 81 30.52 6.31 -4.29
N LEU A 82 29.89 7.02 -5.24
CA LEU A 82 30.11 6.84 -6.68
C LEU A 82 30.69 8.06 -7.42
N GLY A 83 30.79 9.22 -6.77
CA GLY A 83 31.42 10.42 -7.36
C GLY A 83 30.72 11.00 -8.59
N ARG A 84 29.47 10.57 -8.86
CA ARG A 84 28.60 11.05 -9.96
C ARG A 84 27.15 10.90 -9.54
N SER A 85 26.32 11.89 -9.87
CA SER A 85 24.87 11.74 -9.76
C SER A 85 24.37 10.69 -10.76
N GLU A 86 23.26 10.02 -10.47
CA GLU A 86 22.64 9.08 -11.41
C GLU A 86 22.32 9.76 -12.75
N ARG A 87 22.00 11.06 -12.73
CA ARG A 87 21.86 11.90 -13.93
C ARG A 87 23.13 11.98 -14.75
N ASP A 88 24.30 12.19 -14.13
CA ASP A 88 25.56 12.29 -14.86
C ASP A 88 25.93 10.96 -15.51
N VAL A 89 25.66 9.85 -14.81
CA VAL A 89 25.83 8.50 -15.35
C VAL A 89 24.90 8.29 -16.54
N LEU A 90 23.59 8.52 -16.38
CA LEU A 90 22.60 8.34 -17.46
C LEU A 90 22.86 9.27 -18.65
N ALA A 91 23.15 10.55 -18.40
CA ALA A 91 23.48 11.51 -19.45
C ALA A 91 24.74 11.09 -20.23
N SER A 92 25.74 10.50 -19.55
CA SER A 92 26.95 10.00 -20.21
C SER A 92 26.72 8.77 -21.10
N THR A 93 25.61 8.05 -20.94
CA THR A 93 25.28 6.89 -21.78
C THR A 93 24.63 7.26 -23.11
N GLY A 94 24.11 8.48 -23.26
CA GLY A 94 23.32 8.89 -24.43
C GLY A 94 21.95 8.17 -24.57
N VAL A 95 21.59 7.32 -23.60
CA VAL A 95 20.30 6.64 -23.53
C VAL A 95 19.32 7.56 -22.80
N ALA A 96 18.16 7.82 -23.42
CA ALA A 96 17.10 8.53 -22.73
C ALA A 96 16.73 7.75 -21.45
N PRO A 97 16.66 8.40 -20.28
CA PRO A 97 16.30 7.70 -19.05
C PRO A 97 14.97 6.99 -19.26
N PRO A 98 14.85 5.72 -18.85
CA PRO A 98 13.61 4.99 -19.05
C PRO A 98 12.47 5.73 -18.34
N ARG A 99 11.26 5.67 -18.89
CA ARG A 99 10.06 6.18 -18.23
C ARG A 99 9.69 5.23 -17.09
N THR A 100 10.47 5.27 -16.02
CA THR A 100 10.28 4.47 -14.82
C THR A 100 9.61 5.29 -13.73
N CYS A 101 8.83 4.60 -12.91
CA CYS A 101 8.23 5.12 -11.70
C CYS A 101 8.69 4.21 -10.56
N VAL A 102 9.28 4.79 -9.53
CA VAL A 102 9.81 4.10 -8.36
C VAL A 102 8.86 4.38 -7.20
N ASP A 103 8.21 3.33 -6.70
CA ASP A 103 7.33 3.44 -5.53
C ASP A 103 8.17 3.66 -4.27
N LEU A 104 7.90 4.74 -3.54
CA LEU A 104 8.48 4.94 -2.20
C LEU A 104 7.96 3.91 -1.19
N GLN A 105 6.71 3.47 -1.37
CA GLN A 105 6.09 2.41 -0.60
C GLN A 105 5.42 1.39 -1.53
N PRO A 106 6.15 0.35 -1.97
CA PRO A 106 5.63 -0.63 -2.93
C PRO A 106 4.48 -1.43 -2.31
N LYS A 107 3.36 -1.52 -3.04
CA LYS A 107 2.13 -2.19 -2.58
C LYS A 107 1.55 -3.07 -3.69
N LEU A 108 1.15 -4.28 -3.32
CA LEU A 108 0.34 -5.17 -4.16
C LEU A 108 -1.12 -5.12 -3.72
N LEU A 109 -2.04 -5.17 -4.68
CA LEU A 109 -3.47 -5.29 -4.37
C LEU A 109 -3.96 -6.70 -4.62
N LEU A 110 -4.68 -7.26 -3.66
CA LEU A 110 -5.46 -8.48 -3.89
C LEU A 110 -6.54 -8.20 -4.93
N ALA A 111 -6.64 -9.06 -5.95
CA ALA A 111 -7.57 -8.92 -7.06
C ALA A 111 -9.04 -8.86 -6.62
N ASN A 112 -9.38 -9.52 -5.51
CA ASN A 112 -10.69 -9.43 -4.87
C ASN A 112 -10.54 -8.95 -3.41
N CYS A 113 -10.44 -7.63 -3.26
CA CYS A 113 -10.41 -6.94 -1.99
C CYS A 113 -11.41 -5.78 -1.93
N GLU A 114 -11.64 -5.27 -0.71
CA GLU A 114 -12.52 -4.14 -0.47
C GLU A 114 -12.10 -2.91 -1.26
N TYR A 115 -10.79 -2.66 -1.31
CA TYR A 115 -10.25 -1.48 -1.96
C TYR A 115 -10.54 -1.47 -3.47
N ILE A 116 -10.30 -2.58 -4.18
CA ILE A 116 -10.69 -2.72 -5.60
C ILE A 116 -12.21 -2.51 -5.78
N SER A 117 -13.04 -3.09 -4.91
CA SER A 117 -14.50 -2.87 -4.93
C SER A 117 -14.87 -1.40 -4.72
N THR A 118 -14.17 -0.69 -3.84
CA THR A 118 -14.35 0.75 -3.60
C THR A 118 -13.92 1.59 -4.81
N LEU A 119 -12.79 1.27 -5.45
CA LEU A 119 -12.36 1.93 -6.69
C LEU A 119 -13.37 1.75 -7.82
N ILE A 120 -13.96 0.55 -7.94
CA ILE A 120 -15.01 0.27 -8.93
C ILE A 120 -16.27 1.10 -8.64
N ARG A 121 -16.81 1.01 -7.42
CA ARG A 121 -18.01 1.78 -6.98
C ARG A 121 -17.81 3.29 -7.09
N GLY A 122 -16.60 3.76 -6.80
CA GLY A 122 -16.19 5.14 -6.95
C GLY A 122 -16.01 5.59 -8.40
N GLY A 123 -15.90 4.66 -9.35
CA GLY A 123 -15.61 4.95 -10.75
C GLY A 123 -14.14 5.33 -11.03
N LEU A 124 -13.24 5.08 -10.08
CA LEU A 124 -11.79 5.34 -10.19
C LEU A 124 -11.07 4.27 -11.01
N HIS A 125 -11.68 3.10 -11.22
CA HIS A 125 -11.15 2.05 -12.12
C HIS A 125 -10.89 2.55 -13.55
N ARG A 126 -11.45 3.70 -13.94
CA ARG A 126 -11.23 4.38 -15.22
C ARG A 126 -9.91 5.15 -15.29
N TYR A 127 -9.24 5.35 -14.15
CA TYR A 127 -8.02 6.15 -14.04
C TYR A 127 -6.78 5.29 -13.82
N ILE A 128 -6.94 4.01 -13.47
CA ILE A 128 -5.84 3.13 -13.11
C ILE A 128 -5.96 1.84 -13.92
N GLU A 129 -4.91 1.51 -14.65
CA GLU A 129 -4.76 0.23 -15.32
C GLU A 129 -3.89 -0.71 -14.49
N TYR A 130 -4.08 -2.02 -14.67
CA TYR A 130 -3.36 -3.04 -13.88
C TYR A 130 -2.70 -4.08 -14.76
N LYS A 131 -1.56 -4.60 -14.29
CA LYS A 131 -0.98 -5.87 -14.71
C LYS A 131 -1.20 -6.93 -13.64
N ASN A 132 -1.31 -8.17 -14.06
CA ASN A 132 -1.28 -9.30 -13.14
C ASN A 132 0.16 -9.49 -12.63
N LEU A 133 0.29 -9.84 -11.34
CA LEU A 133 1.55 -10.40 -10.86
C LEU A 133 1.82 -11.72 -11.61
N GLU A 134 3.05 -11.93 -12.05
CA GLU A 134 3.40 -13.16 -12.79
C GLU A 134 3.69 -14.31 -11.84
N GLU A 135 4.60 -14.09 -10.88
CA GLU A 135 5.09 -15.14 -9.99
C GLU A 135 5.31 -14.62 -8.57
N ILE A 136 5.12 -15.52 -7.60
CA ILE A 136 5.55 -15.36 -6.22
C ILE A 136 6.69 -16.35 -6.02
N LEU A 137 7.82 -15.87 -5.52
CA LEU A 137 9.02 -16.68 -5.29
C LEU A 137 9.28 -16.80 -3.80
N ARG A 138 9.69 -18.00 -3.36
CA ARG A 138 10.19 -18.27 -2.02
C ARG A 138 11.70 -18.50 -2.09
N ALA A 139 12.46 -17.80 -1.26
CA ALA A 139 13.88 -18.09 -1.09
C ALA A 139 14.05 -19.50 -0.52
N GLN A 140 15.03 -20.22 -1.03
CA GLN A 140 15.44 -21.53 -0.55
C GLN A 140 16.95 -21.50 -0.28
N PRO A 141 17.43 -22.16 0.80
CA PRO A 141 18.86 -22.34 0.99
C PRO A 141 19.43 -23.06 -0.23
N GLY A 142 20.37 -22.44 -0.94
CA GLY A 142 21.12 -23.12 -1.99
C GLY A 142 22.37 -23.81 -1.43
N GLU A 143 23.08 -24.52 -2.29
CA GLU A 143 24.43 -25.01 -1.95
C GLU A 143 25.43 -23.85 -2.10
N GLY A 144 26.00 -23.37 -0.98
CA GLY A 144 27.03 -22.32 -0.99
C GLY A 144 26.49 -20.90 -0.75
N ALA A 145 26.98 -19.91 -1.49
CA ALA A 145 26.66 -18.48 -1.32
C ALA A 145 25.44 -18.00 -2.14
N ASP A 146 24.94 -18.82 -3.07
CA ASP A 146 23.75 -18.49 -3.86
C ASP A 146 22.50 -19.11 -3.22
N ASN A 147 21.61 -18.26 -2.72
CA ASN A 147 20.26 -18.70 -2.36
C ASN A 147 19.46 -18.97 -3.64
N GLY A 148 18.82 -20.14 -3.72
CA GLY A 148 17.90 -20.47 -4.79
C GLY A 148 16.53 -19.83 -4.58
N TYR A 149 15.73 -19.72 -5.65
CA TYR A 149 14.34 -19.30 -5.56
C TYR A 149 13.43 -20.39 -6.15
N ALA A 150 12.33 -20.68 -5.46
CA ALA A 150 11.30 -21.59 -5.94
C ALA A 150 9.98 -20.85 -6.13
N ARG A 151 9.28 -21.17 -7.22
CA ARG A 151 7.95 -20.64 -7.49
C ARG A 151 6.94 -21.19 -6.49
N VAL A 152 6.11 -20.31 -5.95
CA VAL A 152 5.02 -20.65 -5.02
C VAL A 152 3.78 -21.02 -5.84
N PRO A 153 3.15 -22.18 -5.60
CA PRO A 153 1.95 -22.59 -6.32
C PRO A 153 0.73 -21.80 -5.82
N SER A 154 0.08 -21.05 -6.71
CA SER A 154 -0.95 -20.08 -6.32
C SER A 154 -2.39 -20.61 -6.42
N GLY A 155 -2.60 -21.68 -7.19
CA GLY A 155 -3.94 -22.24 -7.42
C GLY A 155 -3.95 -23.76 -7.52
N ARG A 156 -5.15 -24.34 -7.60
CA ARG A 156 -5.33 -25.81 -7.64
C ARG A 156 -4.53 -26.46 -8.78
N ALA A 157 -4.60 -25.89 -9.99
CA ALA A 157 -3.87 -26.43 -11.14
C ALA A 157 -2.35 -26.42 -10.92
N ASP A 158 -1.83 -25.38 -10.27
CA ASP A 158 -0.39 -25.25 -9.98
C ASP A 158 0.04 -26.24 -8.90
N ILE A 159 -0.73 -26.36 -7.80
CA ILE A 159 -0.50 -27.38 -6.77
C ILE A 159 -0.45 -28.78 -7.37
N PHE A 160 -1.34 -29.10 -8.31
CA PHE A 160 -1.33 -30.40 -8.98
C PHE A 160 -0.08 -30.62 -9.85
N LYS A 161 0.37 -29.59 -10.58
CA LYS A 161 1.56 -29.65 -11.47
C LYS A 161 2.88 -29.56 -10.73
N ASP A 162 2.89 -29.05 -9.50
CA ASP A 162 4.09 -28.82 -8.72
C ASP A 162 4.85 -30.14 -8.45
N ARG A 163 6.13 -30.20 -8.81
CA ARG A 163 6.96 -31.40 -8.62
C ARG A 163 7.70 -31.41 -7.29
N SER A 164 7.79 -30.27 -6.60
CA SER A 164 8.41 -30.16 -5.28
C SER A 164 7.51 -30.75 -4.18
N LEU A 165 6.19 -30.77 -4.42
CA LEU A 165 5.21 -31.33 -3.49
C LEU A 165 4.96 -32.82 -3.76
N SER A 166 5.08 -33.63 -2.71
CA SER A 166 4.66 -35.03 -2.70
C SER A 166 3.13 -35.18 -2.82
N LEU A 167 2.67 -36.36 -3.22
CA LEU A 167 1.24 -36.67 -3.29
C LEU A 167 0.53 -36.59 -1.92
N GLY A 168 1.26 -36.85 -0.83
CA GLY A 168 0.76 -36.65 0.54
C GLY A 168 0.48 -35.18 0.82
N GLN A 169 1.51 -34.34 0.65
CA GLN A 169 1.42 -32.89 0.84
C GLN A 169 0.31 -32.26 -0.01
N LYS A 170 0.20 -32.63 -1.30
CA LYS A 170 -0.87 -32.13 -2.19
C LYS A 170 -2.26 -32.46 -1.67
N ARG A 171 -2.49 -33.66 -1.12
CA ARG A 171 -3.79 -34.07 -0.56
C ARG A 171 -4.13 -33.25 0.69
N CYS A 172 -3.18 -33.09 1.60
CA CYS A 172 -3.37 -32.27 2.81
C CYS A 172 -3.63 -30.80 2.46
N LEU A 173 -2.86 -30.23 1.53
CA LEU A 173 -3.03 -28.84 1.07
C LEU A 173 -4.40 -28.64 0.40
N MET A 174 -4.84 -29.57 -0.44
CA MET A 174 -6.15 -29.50 -1.08
C MET A 174 -7.31 -29.63 -0.07
N LYS A 175 -7.14 -30.38 1.02
CA LYS A 175 -8.10 -30.43 2.14
C LYS A 175 -8.21 -29.05 2.80
N LEU A 176 -7.08 -28.40 3.09
CA LEU A 176 -7.05 -27.04 3.65
C LEU A 176 -7.73 -26.03 2.71
N VAL A 177 -7.33 -26.01 1.43
CA VAL A 177 -7.90 -25.10 0.41
C VAL A 177 -9.41 -25.30 0.27
N LYS A 178 -9.92 -26.53 0.40
CA LYS A 178 -11.37 -26.80 0.37
C LYS A 178 -12.10 -26.23 1.58
N VAL A 179 -11.55 -26.39 2.78
CA VAL A 179 -12.12 -25.84 4.02
C VAL A 179 -12.13 -24.32 3.95
N LEU A 180 -10.99 -23.68 3.72
CA LEU A 180 -10.90 -22.22 3.62
C LEU A 180 -11.71 -21.66 2.44
N GLY A 181 -11.77 -22.38 1.33
CA GLY A 181 -12.59 -22.03 0.17
C GLY A 181 -14.10 -22.01 0.46
N SER A 182 -14.58 -22.81 1.42
CA SER A 182 -16.00 -22.73 1.85
C SER A 182 -16.32 -21.50 2.69
N LEU A 183 -15.30 -20.83 3.24
CA LEU A 183 -15.45 -19.57 3.98
C LEU A 183 -15.48 -18.34 3.08
N VAL A 184 -15.15 -18.49 1.78
CA VAL A 184 -15.17 -17.38 0.82
C VAL A 184 -16.61 -16.89 0.66
N PRO A 185 -16.93 -15.65 1.06
CA PRO A 185 -18.29 -15.13 0.94
C PRO A 185 -18.72 -15.07 -0.52
N ARG A 186 -19.96 -15.49 -0.78
CA ARG A 186 -20.60 -15.35 -2.10
C ARG A 186 -21.65 -14.25 -2.03
N ALA A 187 -21.59 -13.30 -2.95
CA ALA A 187 -22.65 -12.32 -3.11
C ALA A 187 -23.84 -12.98 -3.86
N GLU A 188 -25.07 -12.68 -3.44
CA GLU A 188 -26.29 -13.26 -4.04
C GLU A 188 -26.51 -12.80 -5.49
N ASP A 189 -26.06 -11.59 -5.81
CA ASP A 189 -26.06 -10.97 -7.13
C ASP A 189 -24.75 -11.21 -7.91
N GLY A 190 -23.78 -11.90 -7.30
CA GLY A 190 -22.47 -12.17 -7.89
C GLY A 190 -21.56 -10.94 -8.02
N THR A 191 -21.95 -9.78 -7.48
CA THR A 191 -21.17 -8.54 -7.58
C THR A 191 -20.71 -8.01 -6.23
N GLY A 192 -19.49 -7.48 -6.19
CA GLY A 192 -18.96 -6.78 -5.01
C GLY A 192 -18.22 -7.65 -4.00
N PHE A 193 -17.27 -7.01 -3.32
CA PHE A 193 -16.52 -7.60 -2.22
C PHE A 193 -17.41 -7.74 -0.96
N ARG A 194 -17.26 -8.87 -0.26
CA ARG A 194 -17.78 -9.05 1.10
C ARG A 194 -16.64 -9.50 2.03
N PRO A 195 -16.54 -8.93 3.25
CA PRO A 195 -15.54 -9.37 4.22
C PRO A 195 -15.84 -10.81 4.66
N VAL A 196 -14.77 -11.57 4.90
CA VAL A 196 -14.91 -12.90 5.49
C VAL A 196 -15.36 -12.76 6.94
N ASP A 197 -16.27 -13.63 7.38
CA ASP A 197 -16.72 -13.66 8.76
C ASP A 197 -15.59 -14.13 9.69
N ARG A 198 -15.18 -13.24 10.61
CA ARG A 198 -14.12 -13.54 11.58
C ARG A 198 -14.55 -14.62 12.57
N GLU A 199 -15.84 -14.77 12.86
CA GLU A 199 -16.31 -15.81 13.77
C GLU A 199 -16.29 -17.19 13.10
N ALA A 200 -16.62 -17.27 11.81
CA ALA A 200 -16.42 -18.48 11.02
C ALA A 200 -14.93 -18.87 10.95
N LEU A 201 -14.02 -17.91 10.83
CA LEU A 201 -12.58 -18.16 10.89
C LEU A 201 -12.14 -18.69 12.26
N ARG A 202 -12.65 -18.13 13.37
CA ARG A 202 -12.39 -18.65 14.72
C ARG A 202 -12.92 -20.05 14.91
N THR A 203 -14.13 -20.33 14.42
CA THR A 203 -14.74 -21.66 14.47
C THR A 203 -13.87 -22.69 13.73
N VAL A 204 -13.32 -22.31 12.57
CA VAL A 204 -12.42 -23.17 11.80
C VAL A 204 -11.05 -23.30 12.47
N ALA A 205 -10.52 -22.23 13.07
CA ALA A 205 -9.29 -22.28 13.84
C ALA A 205 -9.41 -23.23 15.05
N GLY A 206 -10.61 -23.29 15.65
CA GLY A 206 -10.90 -24.12 16.83
C GLY A 206 -10.00 -23.75 18.00
N ASP A 207 -9.54 -24.77 18.73
CA ASP A 207 -8.66 -24.62 19.90
C ASP A 207 -7.16 -24.57 19.51
N ALA A 208 -6.83 -24.21 18.26
CA ALA A 208 -5.43 -24.15 17.84
C ALA A 208 -4.69 -23.00 18.53
N ASP A 209 -3.72 -23.35 19.38
CA ASP A 209 -2.91 -22.39 20.15
C ASP A 209 -2.05 -21.46 19.28
N SER A 210 -1.81 -21.82 18.02
CA SER A 210 -1.06 -21.01 17.06
C SER A 210 -1.44 -21.33 15.62
N PHE A 211 -1.05 -20.45 14.69
CA PHE A 211 -1.23 -20.71 13.27
C PHE A 211 -0.48 -21.97 12.82
N ASP A 212 0.66 -22.25 13.47
CA ASP A 212 1.45 -23.46 13.23
C ASP A 212 0.72 -24.74 13.63
N ALA A 213 0.12 -24.73 14.83
CA ALA A 213 -0.67 -25.82 15.37
C ALA A 213 -1.90 -26.07 14.49
N PHE A 214 -2.55 -24.99 14.02
CA PHE A 214 -3.64 -25.08 13.06
C PHE A 214 -3.20 -25.77 11.78
N LEU A 215 -2.12 -25.34 11.13
CA LEU A 215 -1.65 -25.98 9.89
C LEU A 215 -1.23 -27.43 10.11
N SER A 216 -0.60 -27.74 11.26
CA SER A 216 -0.22 -29.10 11.65
C SER A 216 -1.43 -30.03 11.79
N SER A 217 -2.58 -29.52 12.24
CA SER A 217 -3.83 -30.31 12.33
C SER A 217 -4.33 -30.83 10.97
N PHE A 218 -3.88 -30.23 9.86
CA PHE A 218 -4.18 -30.70 8.50
C PHE A 218 -3.18 -31.76 8.00
N GLY A 219 -2.18 -32.14 8.80
CA GLY A 219 -1.13 -33.09 8.43
C GLY A 219 -0.13 -32.51 7.42
N LEU A 220 0.12 -31.20 7.49
CA LEU A 220 1.11 -30.49 6.69
C LEU A 220 2.47 -30.55 7.38
N ASP A 221 3.52 -30.89 6.64
CA ASP A 221 4.89 -30.87 7.16
C ASP A 221 5.47 -29.46 7.24
N ASP A 222 6.62 -29.35 7.90
CA ASP A 222 7.28 -28.08 8.22
C ASP A 222 7.52 -27.22 6.99
N ASP A 223 7.94 -27.82 5.87
CA ASP A 223 8.23 -27.10 4.63
C ASP A 223 6.97 -26.44 4.04
N VAL A 224 5.85 -27.18 3.96
CA VAL A 224 4.59 -26.63 3.45
C VAL A 224 3.98 -25.63 4.44
N ARG A 225 4.15 -25.84 5.75
CA ARG A 225 3.71 -24.89 6.78
C ARG A 225 4.44 -23.55 6.66
N LEU A 226 5.76 -23.58 6.49
CA LEU A 226 6.58 -22.38 6.26
C LEU A 226 6.21 -21.69 4.94
N LEU A 227 5.97 -22.45 3.87
CA LEU A 227 5.48 -21.92 2.59
C LEU A 227 4.17 -21.16 2.78
N LEU A 228 3.17 -21.78 3.42
CA LEU A 228 1.87 -21.14 3.63
C LEU A 228 1.98 -19.92 4.52
N ARG A 229 2.81 -19.97 5.57
CA ARG A 229 3.01 -18.87 6.50
C ARG A 229 3.61 -17.63 5.84
N HIS A 230 4.75 -17.79 5.20
CA HIS A 230 5.52 -16.63 4.74
C HIS A 230 5.21 -16.25 3.28
N SER A 231 4.78 -17.19 2.45
CA SER A 231 4.57 -16.93 1.01
C SER A 231 3.11 -16.78 0.58
N VAL A 232 2.15 -17.12 1.45
CA VAL A 232 0.71 -16.98 1.15
C VAL A 232 -0.02 -16.16 2.21
N ALA A 233 0.25 -16.41 3.49
CA ALA A 233 -0.29 -15.59 4.59
C ALA A 233 0.56 -14.34 4.86
N PHE A 234 1.75 -14.22 4.26
CA PHE A 234 2.67 -13.08 4.42
C PHE A 234 2.87 -12.67 5.88
N GLU A 235 2.94 -13.66 6.77
CA GLU A 235 3.17 -13.43 8.19
C GLU A 235 4.63 -13.06 8.42
N THR A 236 4.85 -11.91 9.06
CA THR A 236 6.18 -11.40 9.42
C THR A 236 6.56 -11.74 10.87
N ALA A 237 5.59 -12.17 11.69
CA ALA A 237 5.87 -12.65 13.04
C ALA A 237 6.90 -13.80 13.02
N GLY A 238 7.92 -13.68 13.86
CA GLY A 238 9.10 -14.55 13.89
C GLY A 238 10.33 -14.03 13.11
N LEU A 239 10.20 -12.99 12.27
CA LEU A 239 11.35 -12.32 11.63
C LEU A 239 11.98 -11.28 12.56
N ASP A 240 11.16 -10.59 13.36
CA ASP A 240 11.57 -9.48 14.22
C ASP A 240 11.62 -9.84 15.72
N GLY A 241 11.56 -11.15 16.05
CA GLY A 241 11.55 -11.65 17.43
C GLY A 241 10.17 -11.67 18.12
N GLU A 242 9.13 -11.14 17.48
CA GLU A 242 7.75 -11.30 17.94
C GLU A 242 7.27 -12.74 17.73
N THR A 243 6.75 -13.36 18.79
CA THR A 243 6.41 -14.79 18.84
C THR A 243 4.92 -15.08 18.70
N ASN A 244 4.06 -14.06 18.71
CA ASN A 244 2.61 -14.28 18.73
C ASN A 244 1.98 -14.01 17.36
N SER A 245 1.71 -15.08 16.61
CA SER A 245 1.01 -15.00 15.33
C SER A 245 -0.50 -15.03 15.54
N ASP A 246 -1.22 -14.05 14.99
CA ASP A 246 -2.69 -14.06 14.99
C ASP A 246 -3.19 -15.07 13.94
N THR A 247 -3.57 -16.26 14.41
CA THR A 247 -4.14 -17.34 13.59
C THR A 247 -5.31 -16.83 12.74
N VAL A 248 -6.22 -16.04 13.31
CA VAL A 248 -7.41 -15.57 12.59
C VAL A 248 -7.01 -14.60 11.48
N ALA A 249 -6.05 -13.72 11.73
CA ALA A 249 -5.51 -12.83 10.71
C ALA A 249 -4.81 -13.61 9.57
N CYS A 250 -4.01 -14.62 9.90
CA CYS A 250 -3.36 -15.48 8.91
C CYS A 250 -4.39 -16.23 8.04
N LEU A 251 -5.43 -16.80 8.67
CA LEU A 251 -6.51 -17.47 7.94
C LEU A 251 -7.27 -16.49 7.05
N ALA A 252 -7.52 -15.26 7.51
CA ALA A 252 -8.15 -14.23 6.69
C ALA A 252 -7.33 -13.92 5.43
N ARG A 253 -6.00 -13.84 5.54
CA ARG A 253 -5.10 -13.62 4.38
C ARG A 253 -5.07 -14.83 3.44
N LEU A 254 -5.05 -16.06 3.95
CA LEU A 254 -5.17 -17.26 3.12
C LEU A 254 -6.50 -17.29 2.35
N VAL A 255 -7.62 -17.01 3.02
CA VAL A 255 -8.94 -16.92 2.37
C VAL A 255 -8.95 -15.81 1.32
N ALA A 256 -8.33 -14.67 1.60
CA ALA A 256 -8.24 -13.56 0.65
C ALA A 256 -7.42 -13.93 -0.60
N CYS A 257 -6.33 -14.68 -0.45
CA CYS A 257 -5.56 -15.22 -1.57
C CYS A 257 -6.38 -16.22 -2.38
N ILE A 258 -7.07 -17.17 -1.72
CA ILE A 258 -7.94 -18.15 -2.40
C ILE A 258 -9.05 -17.44 -3.18
N ARG A 259 -9.68 -16.42 -2.60
CA ARG A 259 -10.74 -15.63 -3.25
C ARG A 259 -10.23 -14.82 -4.45
N SER A 260 -8.98 -14.34 -4.38
CA SER A 260 -8.42 -13.44 -5.41
C SER A 260 -7.74 -14.21 -6.56
N THR A 261 -7.30 -15.44 -6.30
CA THR A 261 -6.67 -16.30 -7.30
C THR A 261 -7.65 -16.61 -8.43
N GLY A 262 -7.23 -16.41 -9.68
CA GLY A 262 -8.04 -16.72 -10.86
C GLY A 262 -9.07 -15.66 -11.23
N VAL A 263 -9.15 -14.54 -10.50
CA VAL A 263 -10.13 -13.46 -10.79
C VAL A 263 -9.77 -12.74 -12.10
N TYR A 264 -8.53 -12.24 -12.21
CA TYR A 264 -8.01 -11.59 -13.42
C TYR A 264 -6.79 -12.30 -14.01
N GLY A 265 -6.18 -13.22 -13.25
CA GLY A 265 -4.98 -13.95 -13.62
C GLY A 265 -4.70 -15.10 -12.66
N PRO A 266 -3.66 -15.89 -12.91
CA PRO A 266 -3.32 -17.05 -12.08
C PRO A 266 -2.85 -16.66 -10.66
N GLN A 267 -2.24 -15.49 -10.51
CA GLN A 267 -1.84 -14.95 -9.21
C GLN A 267 -2.97 -14.15 -8.55
N PRO A 268 -3.01 -14.06 -7.20
CA PRO A 268 -4.06 -13.32 -6.49
C PRO A 268 -3.86 -11.80 -6.49
N PHE A 269 -2.80 -11.28 -7.12
CA PHE A 269 -2.41 -9.87 -7.01
C PHE A 269 -2.45 -9.11 -8.33
N LEU A 270 -2.81 -7.84 -8.22
CA LEU A 270 -2.74 -6.81 -9.24
C LEU A 270 -1.65 -5.81 -8.89
N VAL A 271 -0.95 -5.36 -9.94
CA VAL A 271 0.09 -4.32 -9.89
C VAL A 271 -0.40 -3.15 -10.73
N PRO A 272 -0.51 -1.94 -10.18
CA PRO A 272 -0.91 -0.77 -10.96
C PRO A 272 0.18 -0.44 -12.00
N LEU A 273 -0.22 -0.17 -13.24
CA LEU A 273 0.71 0.42 -14.21
C LEU A 273 1.14 1.78 -13.66
N TYR A 274 2.42 2.11 -13.80
CA TYR A 274 3.05 3.36 -13.30
C TYR A 274 3.19 3.47 -11.77
N GLY A 275 2.87 2.42 -11.01
CA GLY A 275 3.20 2.34 -9.58
C GLY A 275 2.04 2.66 -8.63
N ALA A 276 2.24 2.40 -7.34
CA ALA A 276 1.20 2.54 -6.31
C ALA A 276 0.75 3.99 -6.04
N GLY A 277 1.52 4.99 -6.46
CA GLY A 277 1.20 6.41 -6.38
C GLY A 277 -0.02 6.81 -7.22
N GLU A 278 -0.37 6.02 -8.23
CA GLU A 278 -1.58 6.23 -9.06
C GLU A 278 -2.86 6.19 -8.23
N TYR A 279 -2.89 5.46 -7.12
CA TYR A 279 -4.05 5.45 -6.22
C TYR A 279 -4.34 6.84 -5.65
N ALA A 280 -3.31 7.50 -5.12
CA ALA A 280 -3.48 8.81 -4.51
C ALA A 280 -3.93 9.83 -5.56
N GLN A 281 -3.30 9.82 -6.74
CA GLN A 281 -3.67 10.69 -7.86
C GLN A 281 -5.10 10.46 -8.34
N ALA A 282 -5.55 9.20 -8.45
CA ALA A 282 -6.90 8.88 -8.86
C ALA A 282 -7.96 9.41 -7.89
N TRP A 283 -7.67 9.37 -6.58
CA TRP A 283 -8.55 9.95 -5.56
C TRP A 283 -8.52 11.48 -5.54
N CYS A 284 -7.34 12.10 -5.68
CA CYS A 284 -7.24 13.56 -5.88
C CYS A 284 -8.03 14.00 -7.12
N ARG A 285 -7.92 13.26 -8.23
CA ARG A 285 -8.70 13.51 -9.45
C ARG A 285 -10.19 13.38 -9.20
N LEU A 286 -10.63 12.36 -8.46
CA LEU A 286 -12.03 12.25 -8.06
C LEU A 286 -12.46 13.52 -7.29
N GLY A 287 -11.67 13.96 -6.30
CA GLY A 287 -11.96 15.18 -5.55
C GLY A 287 -12.11 16.40 -6.45
N ALA A 288 -11.17 16.61 -7.35
CA ALA A 288 -11.18 17.74 -8.28
C ALA A 288 -12.39 17.74 -9.22
N VAL A 289 -12.81 16.56 -9.71
CA VAL A 289 -14.02 16.42 -10.54
C VAL A 289 -15.29 16.86 -9.79
N TYR A 290 -15.33 16.67 -8.47
CA TYR A 290 -16.44 17.09 -7.62
C TYR A 290 -16.19 18.45 -6.92
N GLY A 291 -15.27 19.28 -7.44
CA GLY A 291 -15.08 20.67 -6.98
C GLY A 291 -14.01 20.89 -5.91
N GLY A 292 -13.31 19.84 -5.48
CA GLY A 292 -12.17 19.99 -4.56
C GLY A 292 -11.03 20.81 -5.17
N VAL A 293 -10.44 21.71 -4.38
CA VAL A 293 -9.29 22.54 -4.77
C VAL A 293 -8.00 21.87 -4.30
N PHE A 294 -7.01 21.74 -5.17
CA PHE A 294 -5.71 21.13 -4.85
C PHE A 294 -4.57 22.12 -5.13
N ILE A 295 -3.72 22.35 -4.13
CA ILE A 295 -2.55 23.22 -4.22
C ILE A 295 -1.31 22.40 -3.86
N LEU A 296 -0.41 22.23 -4.84
CA LEU A 296 0.92 21.63 -4.65
C LEU A 296 2.00 22.71 -4.56
N ARG A 297 3.19 22.33 -4.08
CA ARG A 297 4.35 23.23 -3.88
C ARG A 297 4.06 24.39 -2.93
N GLU A 298 3.14 24.19 -2.00
CA GLU A 298 2.73 25.22 -1.06
C GLU A 298 2.78 24.63 0.34
N GLN A 299 3.83 24.94 1.08
CA GLN A 299 4.09 24.30 2.37
C GLN A 299 3.10 24.81 3.43
N PRO A 300 2.29 23.93 4.06
CA PRO A 300 1.59 24.28 5.29
C PRO A 300 2.59 24.62 6.39
N THR A 301 2.47 25.80 7.00
CA THR A 301 3.42 26.28 8.02
C THR A 301 2.84 26.28 9.42
N ARG A 302 1.56 26.64 9.58
CA ARG A 302 0.88 26.74 10.88
C ARG A 302 -0.59 26.42 10.76
N LEU A 303 -1.14 25.78 11.78
CA LEU A 303 -2.58 25.65 11.95
C LEU A 303 -3.15 26.93 12.55
N LEU A 304 -4.34 27.31 12.09
CA LEU A 304 -5.15 28.34 12.73
C LEU A 304 -6.08 27.60 13.69
N VAL A 305 -6.01 27.94 14.98
CA VAL A 305 -6.80 27.30 16.03
C VAL A 305 -7.77 28.29 16.67
N GLN A 306 -8.94 27.80 17.06
CA GLN A 306 -9.92 28.54 17.82
C GLN A 306 -10.40 27.70 19.00
N THR A 307 -10.54 28.32 20.17
CA THR A 307 -11.11 27.65 21.34
C THR A 307 -12.63 27.56 21.19
N ASN A 308 -13.16 26.34 21.22
CA ASN A 308 -14.59 26.10 21.24
C ASN A 308 -15.16 26.50 22.61
N ALA A 309 -16.11 27.44 22.61
CA ALA A 309 -16.67 28.01 23.83
C ALA A 309 -17.47 27.00 24.69
N GLU A 310 -18.03 25.95 24.07
CA GLU A 310 -18.83 24.94 24.76
C GLU A 310 -17.97 23.80 25.33
N SER A 311 -16.98 23.34 24.55
CA SER A 311 -16.14 22.19 24.92
C SER A 311 -14.84 22.59 25.64
N GLY A 312 -14.43 23.86 25.54
CA GLY A 312 -13.14 24.36 26.02
C GLY A 312 -11.93 23.83 25.26
N LYS A 313 -12.13 23.06 24.19
CA LYS A 313 -11.04 22.45 23.40
C LYS A 313 -10.61 23.37 22.25
N GLU A 314 -9.33 23.31 21.91
CA GLU A 314 -8.82 23.95 20.69
C GLU A 314 -9.21 23.12 19.47
N GLU A 315 -9.77 23.78 18.47
CA GLU A 315 -10.16 23.20 17.19
C GLU A 315 -9.39 23.87 16.06
N ALA A 316 -8.87 23.07 15.12
CA ALA A 316 -8.17 23.58 13.95
C ALA A 316 -9.19 24.06 12.91
N VAL A 317 -9.20 25.37 12.68
CA VAL A 317 -10.15 26.11 11.82
C VAL A 317 -9.49 26.68 10.57
N GLY A 318 -8.26 26.29 10.26
CA GLY A 318 -7.57 26.75 9.06
C GLY A 318 -6.08 26.46 9.02
N VAL A 319 -5.44 26.95 7.95
CA VAL A 319 -4.01 26.78 7.72
C VAL A 319 -3.40 28.07 7.16
N ALA A 320 -2.20 28.41 7.63
CA ALA A 320 -1.32 29.39 7.01
C ALA A 320 -0.24 28.68 6.19
N VAL A 321 0.03 29.19 5.00
CA VAL A 321 0.97 28.58 4.05
C VAL A 321 2.18 29.48 3.77
N ALA A 322 3.27 28.92 3.26
CA ALA A 322 4.55 29.62 3.08
C ALA A 322 4.46 30.84 2.16
N GLY A 323 3.59 30.81 1.14
CA GLY A 323 3.27 31.93 0.26
C GLY A 323 2.53 33.09 0.93
N GLY A 324 2.25 32.99 2.23
CA GLY A 324 1.64 34.04 3.05
C GLY A 324 0.11 34.02 3.06
N ALA A 325 -0.53 33.19 2.23
CA ALA A 325 -1.98 33.03 2.23
C ALA A 325 -2.47 32.31 3.50
N ARG A 326 -3.74 32.56 3.84
CA ARG A 326 -4.44 31.94 4.95
C ARG A 326 -5.79 31.43 4.46
N TYR A 327 -6.07 30.17 4.72
CA TYR A 327 -7.33 29.53 4.38
C TYR A 327 -8.02 29.09 5.67
N THR A 328 -9.32 29.36 5.77
CA THR A 328 -10.15 28.97 6.91
C THR A 328 -11.07 27.83 6.53
N ALA A 329 -11.37 26.95 7.48
CA ALA A 329 -12.36 25.89 7.30
C ALA A 329 -13.06 25.52 8.61
N ARG A 330 -14.20 24.84 8.50
CA ARG A 330 -14.89 24.29 9.68
C ARG A 330 -14.05 23.22 10.39
N ARG A 331 -13.29 22.44 9.63
CA ARG A 331 -12.33 21.45 10.16
C ARG A 331 -11.08 21.38 9.29
N ALA A 332 -9.92 21.37 9.92
CA ALA A 332 -8.66 20.99 9.27
C ALA A 332 -8.26 19.55 9.65
N VAL A 333 -7.90 18.74 8.66
CA VAL A 333 -7.44 17.37 8.80
C VAL A 333 -6.00 17.28 8.31
N ILE A 334 -5.17 16.59 9.08
CA ILE A 334 -3.74 16.39 8.81
C ILE A 334 -3.53 14.89 8.85
N ALA A 335 -2.89 14.32 7.82
CA ALA A 335 -2.33 12.98 7.99
C ALA A 335 -1.19 13.07 9.01
N ALA A 336 -1.21 12.20 10.01
CA ALA A 336 0.03 11.87 10.70
C ALA A 336 0.94 11.24 9.64
N GLU A 337 2.02 11.94 9.27
CA GLU A 337 3.11 11.31 8.53
C GLU A 337 3.77 10.31 9.49
N THR A 338 3.42 9.03 9.34
CA THR A 338 4.10 7.89 9.99
C THR A 338 5.12 7.31 9.04
#